data_AF-A0A8J2ID07-F1
#
_entry.id   AF-A0A8J2ID07-F1
#
_cell.length_a   1.000
_cell.length_b   1.000
_cell.length_c   1.000
_cell.angle_alpha   90.00
_cell.angle_beta   90.00
_cell.angle_gamma   90.00
#
_symmetry.space_group_name_H-M   'P 1'
#
loop_
_entity.id
_entity.type
_entity.pdbx_description
1 polymer ?
#
loop_
_entity_poly.entity_id
_entity_poly.type
_entity_poly.pdbx_seq_one_letter_code
_entity_poly.pdbx_strand_id
1 'polypeptide(L)'
;MLEDIQRKFVSAVLQEFKDVFKTYVNDTLSTRELHCQTLRANHTHLADLKSHRTCFSCFLRMPEKVLTCGHALCDTCIRIFGARSRSERNTFELTECILCGVNYKSCIFRFVPPTAGIRTLSIDGGGVRGVIPLVFLQHLDRTLAPLGCAIKDHFDFVCGTSAGGLVAIGMFLLQWGATESIERYEQVAAKTFGRRKALISRTLQLIVAYVEDGQYSLAAVQEAFRKTFNSPLQMFNPLRNDTKVAVTTTAVDDSLPWLFTNYNGGKRPKDVGYDVVRAEKAQNDITVSDAACCTSAAPWFFKPQAVGSLGTYQDGGLQHNNPASIAQWETRFLWPRKESPDFALSLGTGFAAESASLGLAIPRFYTRLFKSFMRNLNGEDAWIRFYNSLDPRVRPRYHRLNVKFTGPEPSLDDAKQIPGLKAVALRKIDEDKITLTSVVDSMLASMFYFELDAMPILDGDGYLCLGYIHCRLDLPVEGLRYLYNQLLETSSWFLI
;
A
#
# COMPACT_ATOMS: atom_id res chain seq x y z
N MET A 1 -9.97 -47.67 -16.22
CA MET A 1 -8.79 -47.45 -15.35
C MET A 1 -8.87 -46.10 -14.64
N LEU A 2 -8.93 -44.97 -15.35
CA LEU A 2 -9.14 -43.64 -14.76
C LEU A 2 -10.42 -43.53 -13.93
N GLU A 3 -11.55 -44.06 -14.42
CA GLU A 3 -12.81 -44.07 -13.66
C GLU A 3 -12.75 -44.90 -12.37
N ASP A 4 -11.96 -45.97 -12.35
CA ASP A 4 -11.79 -46.82 -11.17
C ASP A 4 -10.92 -46.11 -10.11
N ILE A 5 -9.86 -45.44 -10.55
CA ILE A 5 -9.02 -44.58 -9.69
C ILE A 5 -9.86 -43.45 -9.09
N GLN A 6 -10.65 -42.76 -9.90
CA GLN A 6 -11.51 -41.67 -9.43
C GLN A 6 -12.55 -42.19 -8.43
N ARG A 7 -13.18 -43.34 -8.68
CA ARG A 7 -14.15 -43.94 -7.77
C ARG A 7 -13.52 -44.34 -6.44
N LYS A 8 -12.33 -44.94 -6.47
CA LYS A 8 -11.56 -45.30 -5.27
C LYS A 8 -11.17 -44.06 -4.47
N PHE A 9 -10.69 -43.01 -5.14
CA PHE A 9 -10.37 -41.73 -4.50
C PHE A 9 -11.60 -41.11 -3.82
N VAL A 10 -12.72 -40.98 -4.53
CA VAL A 10 -13.97 -40.42 -3.97
C VAL A 10 -14.46 -41.26 -2.79
N SER A 11 -14.37 -42.59 -2.87
CA SER A 11 -14.79 -43.49 -1.79
C SER A 11 -13.90 -43.33 -0.56
N ALA A 12 -12.58 -43.21 -0.74
CA ALA A 12 -11.63 -42.98 0.34
C ALA A 12 -11.87 -41.61 1.01
N VAL A 13 -12.05 -40.55 0.22
CA VAL A 13 -12.37 -39.20 0.73
C VAL A 13 -13.69 -39.22 1.52
N LEU A 14 -14.73 -39.88 1.00
CA LEU A 14 -16.01 -40.00 1.70
C LEU A 14 -15.86 -40.77 3.02
N GLN A 15 -15.06 -41.83 3.04
CA GLN A 15 -14.83 -42.61 4.24
C GLN A 15 -14.09 -41.77 5.31
N GLU A 16 -13.06 -41.04 4.90
CA GLU A 16 -12.33 -40.11 5.77
C GLU A 16 -13.28 -39.05 6.37
N PHE A 17 -14.12 -38.42 5.54
CA PHE A 17 -15.12 -37.45 6.04
C PHE A 17 -16.09 -38.07 7.05
N LYS A 18 -16.53 -39.31 6.83
CA LYS A 18 -17.41 -40.01 7.78
C LYS A 18 -16.69 -40.27 9.10
N ASP A 19 -15.42 -40.65 9.06
CA ASP A 19 -14.66 -40.97 10.25
C ASP A 19 -14.31 -39.70 11.05
N VAL A 20 -13.93 -38.60 10.38
CA VAL A 20 -13.80 -37.28 11.01
C VAL A 20 -15.12 -36.80 11.63
N PHE A 21 -16.25 -37.00 10.95
CA PHE A 21 -17.56 -36.62 11.49
C PHE A 21 -17.96 -37.45 12.71
N LYS A 22 -17.69 -38.76 12.72
CA LYS A 22 -17.91 -39.60 13.90
C LYS A 22 -17.05 -39.14 15.08
N THR A 23 -15.77 -38.83 14.84
CA THR A 23 -14.89 -38.27 15.86
C THR A 23 -15.46 -36.95 16.38
N TYR A 24 -15.88 -36.04 15.51
CA TYR A 24 -16.52 -34.78 15.92
C TYR A 24 -17.78 -34.97 16.79
N VAL A 25 -18.61 -35.96 16.49
CA VAL A 25 -19.83 -36.24 17.27
C VAL A 25 -19.53 -36.90 18.61
N ASN A 26 -18.50 -37.74 18.67
CA ASN A 26 -18.17 -38.54 19.86
C ASN A 26 -17.15 -37.87 20.79
N ASP A 27 -16.35 -36.95 20.29
CA ASP A 27 -15.24 -36.30 20.99
C ASP A 27 -15.64 -34.89 21.45
N THR A 28 -14.96 -34.35 22.47
CA THR A 28 -15.21 -32.97 22.95
C THR A 28 -14.45 -31.92 22.15
N LEU A 29 -13.72 -32.33 21.11
CA LEU A 29 -12.87 -31.44 20.31
C LEU A 29 -13.72 -30.55 19.39
N SER A 30 -13.34 -29.28 19.33
CA SER A 30 -13.88 -28.33 18.37
C SER A 30 -13.47 -28.69 16.93
N THR A 31 -14.27 -28.24 15.95
CA THR A 31 -13.93 -28.38 14.52
C THR A 31 -12.56 -27.79 14.18
N ARG A 32 -12.15 -26.73 14.87
CA ARG A 32 -10.81 -26.12 14.78
C ARG A 32 -9.73 -27.12 15.17
N GLU A 33 -9.88 -27.82 16.30
CA GLU A 33 -8.88 -28.74 16.82
C GLU A 33 -8.72 -29.96 15.93
N LEU A 34 -9.84 -30.53 15.46
CA LEU A 34 -9.82 -31.64 14.49
C LEU A 34 -9.10 -31.26 13.19
N HIS A 35 -9.40 -30.06 12.66
CA HIS A 35 -8.72 -29.57 11.47
C HIS A 35 -7.23 -29.34 11.70
N CYS A 36 -6.86 -28.79 12.85
CA CYS A 36 -5.46 -28.59 13.24
C CYS A 36 -4.71 -29.92 13.34
N GLN A 37 -5.32 -30.95 13.94
CA GLN A 37 -4.75 -32.30 13.99
C GLN A 37 -4.56 -32.90 12.59
N THR A 38 -5.55 -32.71 11.70
CA THR A 38 -5.47 -33.17 10.30
C THR A 38 -4.31 -32.51 9.56
N LEU A 39 -4.15 -31.18 9.68
CA LEU A 39 -3.04 -30.46 9.08
C LEU A 39 -1.69 -30.92 9.67
N ARG A 40 -1.62 -31.10 11.00
CA ARG A 40 -0.42 -31.58 11.70
C ARG A 40 0.02 -32.96 11.24
N ALA A 41 -0.92 -33.89 11.07
CA ALA A 41 -0.64 -35.22 10.55
C ALA A 41 -0.05 -35.19 9.12
N ASN A 42 -0.29 -34.11 8.37
CA ASN A 42 0.15 -33.94 6.98
C ASN A 42 1.30 -32.93 6.82
N HIS A 43 1.93 -32.47 7.91
CA HIS A 43 3.00 -31.46 7.85
C HIS A 43 4.14 -31.82 6.88
N THR A 44 4.54 -33.09 6.83
CA THR A 44 5.62 -33.57 5.95
C THR A 44 5.31 -33.33 4.47
N HIS A 45 4.05 -33.50 4.07
CA HIS A 45 3.59 -33.25 2.70
C HIS A 45 3.35 -31.77 2.43
N LEU A 46 2.82 -31.05 3.43
CA LEU A 46 2.47 -29.64 3.32
C LEU A 46 3.67 -28.69 3.41
N ALA A 47 4.81 -29.14 3.97
CA ALA A 47 6.01 -28.34 4.13
C ALA A 47 6.53 -27.74 2.81
N ASP A 48 6.49 -28.54 1.74
CA ASP A 48 6.97 -28.14 0.41
C ASP A 48 5.89 -27.46 -0.45
N LEU A 49 4.63 -27.52 -0.02
CA LEU A 49 3.50 -26.93 -0.75
C LEU A 49 3.32 -25.46 -0.38
N LYS A 50 3.80 -24.57 -1.25
CA LYS A 50 3.66 -23.12 -1.13
C LYS A 50 2.89 -22.56 -2.33
N SER A 51 1.83 -21.81 -2.06
CA SER A 51 1.02 -21.14 -3.07
C SER A 51 0.68 -19.74 -2.61
N HIS A 52 0.78 -18.77 -3.52
CA HIS A 52 0.32 -17.41 -3.29
C HIS A 52 -1.12 -17.19 -3.77
N ARG A 53 -1.76 -18.21 -4.38
CA ARG A 53 -3.12 -18.10 -4.93
C ARG A 53 -4.16 -18.87 -4.11
N THR A 54 -3.74 -19.89 -3.38
CA THR A 54 -4.63 -20.75 -2.58
C THR A 54 -4.05 -20.96 -1.19
N CYS A 55 -4.83 -20.64 -0.17
CA CYS A 55 -4.49 -20.90 1.22
C CYS A 55 -4.65 -22.40 1.49
N PHE A 56 -3.55 -23.15 1.54
CA PHE A 56 -3.57 -24.60 1.77
C PHE A 56 -4.03 -25.02 3.17
N SER A 57 -4.28 -24.08 4.07
CA SER A 57 -4.97 -24.40 5.33
C SER A 57 -6.46 -24.67 5.11
N CYS A 58 -7.12 -23.92 4.22
CA CYS A 58 -8.56 -24.08 3.98
C CYS A 58 -8.92 -24.53 2.57
N PHE A 59 -8.00 -24.47 1.61
CA PHE A 59 -8.19 -24.71 0.17
C PHE A 59 -9.27 -23.85 -0.52
N LEU A 60 -9.91 -22.93 0.20
CA LEU A 60 -11.06 -22.16 -0.29
C LEU A 60 -10.74 -20.70 -0.60
N ARG A 61 -9.79 -20.10 0.13
CA ARG A 61 -9.53 -18.65 0.08
C ARG A 61 -8.15 -18.37 -0.47
N MET A 62 -8.00 -17.20 -1.09
CA MET A 62 -6.70 -16.68 -1.45
C MET A 62 -5.96 -16.22 -0.19
N PRO A 63 -4.67 -16.52 -0.04
CA PRO A 63 -3.92 -16.08 1.14
C PRO A 63 -3.70 -14.57 1.09
N GLU A 64 -3.55 -13.94 2.24
CA GLU A 64 -3.36 -12.48 2.37
C GLU A 64 -2.06 -12.12 3.11
N LYS A 65 -1.42 -13.10 3.75
CA LYS A 65 -0.19 -12.93 4.52
C LYS A 65 0.76 -14.09 4.26
N VAL A 66 2.04 -13.78 4.10
CA VAL A 66 3.11 -14.77 4.00
C VAL A 66 3.79 -14.90 5.37
N LEU A 67 4.05 -16.13 5.80
CA LEU A 67 4.75 -16.46 7.02
C LEU A 67 6.26 -16.58 6.74
N THR A 68 7.10 -16.49 7.77
CA THR A 68 8.56 -16.55 7.63
C THR A 68 9.10 -17.86 7.04
N CYS A 69 8.36 -18.97 7.15
CA CYS A 69 8.68 -20.23 6.48
C CYS A 69 8.35 -20.23 4.96
N GLY A 70 7.67 -19.18 4.47
CA GLY A 70 7.23 -19.02 3.08
C GLY A 70 5.83 -19.58 2.78
N HIS A 71 5.14 -20.20 3.74
CA HIS A 71 3.71 -20.51 3.59
C HIS A 71 2.88 -19.25 3.63
N ALA A 72 1.75 -19.23 2.92
CA ALA A 72 0.83 -18.10 2.91
C ALA A 72 -0.55 -18.52 3.43
N LEU A 73 -1.14 -17.70 4.29
CA LEU A 73 -2.45 -17.95 4.92
C LEU A 73 -3.42 -16.81 4.61
N CYS A 74 -4.72 -17.14 4.57
CA CYS A 74 -5.79 -16.16 4.50
C CYS A 74 -6.14 -15.62 5.89
N ASP A 75 -6.70 -14.41 5.95
CA ASP A 75 -7.09 -13.74 7.19
C ASP A 75 -7.98 -14.61 8.08
N THR A 76 -8.91 -15.35 7.48
CA THR A 76 -9.82 -16.26 8.21
C THR A 76 -9.05 -17.39 8.91
N CYS A 77 -8.07 -18.01 8.25
CA CYS A 77 -7.29 -19.08 8.86
C CYS A 77 -6.43 -18.54 10.01
N ILE A 78 -5.84 -17.36 9.84
CA ILE A 78 -5.06 -16.71 10.91
C ILE A 78 -5.94 -16.45 12.13
N ARG A 79 -7.17 -15.94 11.94
CA ARG A 79 -8.11 -15.71 13.05
C ARG A 79 -8.61 -17.00 13.72
N ILE A 80 -8.77 -18.07 12.95
CA ILE A 80 -9.21 -19.38 13.47
C ILE A 80 -8.09 -20.03 14.28
N PHE A 81 -6.86 -20.05 13.76
CA PHE A 81 -5.77 -20.80 14.38
C PHE A 81 -4.91 -19.98 15.35
N GLY A 82 -4.82 -18.67 15.15
CA GLY A 82 -4.06 -17.76 16.01
C GLY A 82 -4.68 -17.57 17.39
N ALA A 83 -3.82 -17.35 18.38
CA ALA A 83 -4.23 -16.93 19.70
C ALA A 83 -4.57 -15.43 19.66
N ARG A 84 -5.78 -15.06 20.08
CA ARG A 84 -6.18 -13.64 20.16
C ARG A 84 -5.40 -12.95 21.29
N SER A 85 -4.82 -11.79 21.00
CA SER A 85 -4.15 -10.95 22.00
C SER A 85 -5.14 -10.49 23.07
N ARG A 86 -4.65 -10.37 24.31
CA ARG A 86 -5.44 -9.88 25.45
C ARG A 86 -5.49 -8.35 25.52
N SER A 87 -4.43 -7.66 25.06
CA SER A 87 -4.35 -6.20 25.06
C SER A 87 -4.99 -5.60 23.81
N GLU A 88 -4.70 -6.18 22.64
CA GLU A 88 -5.19 -5.69 21.35
C GLU A 88 -6.31 -6.61 20.80
N ARG A 89 -7.57 -6.16 20.88
CA ARG A 89 -8.76 -6.98 20.54
C ARG A 89 -8.75 -7.58 19.14
N ASN A 90 -8.13 -6.96 18.14
CA ASN A 90 -8.16 -7.45 16.75
C ASN A 90 -6.80 -7.98 16.29
N THR A 91 -5.97 -8.41 17.24
CA THR A 91 -4.63 -8.89 17.00
C THR A 91 -4.52 -10.37 17.35
N PHE A 92 -3.87 -11.13 16.48
CA PHE A 92 -3.76 -12.58 16.58
C PHE A 92 -2.30 -12.99 16.45
N GLU A 93 -1.87 -13.92 17.29
CA GLU A 93 -0.52 -14.44 17.32
C GLU A 93 -0.49 -15.90 16.85
N LEU A 94 0.40 -16.21 15.92
CA LEU A 94 0.77 -17.57 15.55
C LEU A 94 2.16 -17.87 16.11
N THR A 95 2.25 -18.88 16.98
CA THR A 95 3.50 -19.39 17.53
C THR A 95 4.13 -20.48 16.66
N GLU A 96 3.37 -21.04 15.72
CA GLU A 96 3.86 -22.03 14.76
C GLU A 96 3.12 -21.94 13.42
N CYS A 97 3.74 -22.45 12.37
CA CYS A 97 3.07 -22.66 11.09
C CYS A 97 2.12 -23.85 11.18
N ILE A 98 0.83 -23.63 10.95
CA ILE A 98 -0.17 -24.71 10.88
C ILE A 98 0.00 -25.67 9.69
N LEU A 99 0.89 -25.37 8.74
CA LEU A 99 1.13 -26.20 7.56
C LEU A 99 2.43 -27.01 7.63
N CYS A 100 3.45 -26.51 8.33
CA CYS A 100 4.76 -27.19 8.38
C CYS A 100 5.34 -27.35 9.78
N GLY A 101 4.66 -26.84 10.82
CA GLY A 101 5.14 -26.93 12.20
C GLY A 101 6.36 -26.10 12.54
N VAL A 102 6.87 -25.25 11.62
CA VAL A 102 7.96 -24.32 11.93
C VAL A 102 7.52 -23.40 13.05
N ASN A 103 8.24 -23.46 14.17
CA ASN A 103 7.97 -22.63 15.34
C ASN A 103 8.51 -21.20 15.11
N TYR A 104 7.70 -20.23 15.51
CA TYR A 104 8.05 -18.82 15.46
C TYR A 104 8.19 -18.29 16.89
N LYS A 105 9.18 -17.41 17.13
CA LYS A 105 9.27 -16.71 18.41
C LYS A 105 7.98 -15.96 18.74
N SER A 106 7.42 -15.27 17.76
CA SER A 106 6.10 -14.64 17.77
C SER A 106 5.81 -14.14 16.34
N CYS A 107 4.61 -14.40 15.81
CA CYS A 107 4.16 -13.87 14.54
C CYS A 107 2.78 -13.22 14.73
N ILE A 108 2.77 -11.89 14.75
CA ILE A 108 1.62 -11.08 15.15
C ILE A 108 0.94 -10.51 13.90
N PHE A 109 -0.39 -10.63 13.85
CA PHE A 109 -1.24 -10.12 12.78
C PHE A 109 -2.33 -9.23 13.38
N ARG A 110 -2.34 -7.97 12.97
CA ARG A 110 -3.32 -6.95 13.32
C ARG A 110 -4.33 -6.82 12.21
N PHE A 111 -5.61 -6.95 12.56
CA PHE A 111 -6.70 -6.74 11.62
C PHE A 111 -7.46 -5.46 11.96
N VAL A 112 -8.02 -4.83 10.93
CA VAL A 112 -8.94 -3.71 11.12
C VAL A 112 -10.17 -4.20 11.90
N PRO A 113 -10.53 -3.55 13.02
CA PRO A 113 -11.73 -3.88 13.78
C PRO A 113 -13.01 -3.79 12.92
N PRO A 114 -14.05 -4.60 13.19
CA PRO A 114 -15.25 -4.65 12.34
C PRO A 114 -15.98 -3.33 12.17
N THR A 115 -16.00 -2.45 13.17
CA THR A 115 -16.68 -1.15 13.15
C THR A 115 -15.76 0.01 12.82
N ALA A 116 -14.45 -0.15 12.98
CA ALA A 116 -13.43 0.82 12.61
C ALA A 116 -13.38 1.03 11.09
N GLY A 117 -13.40 2.27 10.59
CA GLY A 117 -13.27 2.54 9.16
C GLY A 117 -11.81 2.56 8.70
N ILE A 118 -11.63 2.67 7.38
CA ILE A 118 -10.33 2.49 6.74
C ILE A 118 -9.57 3.82 6.71
N ARG A 119 -8.25 3.77 6.97
CA ARG A 119 -7.34 4.91 6.87
C ARG A 119 -6.40 4.73 5.68
N THR A 120 -6.44 5.65 4.72
CA THR A 120 -5.73 5.51 3.44
C THR A 120 -4.71 6.61 3.22
N LEU A 121 -3.56 6.27 2.64
CA LEU A 121 -2.57 7.22 2.13
C LEU A 121 -2.39 7.03 0.62
N SER A 122 -2.45 8.10 -0.15
CA SER A 122 -2.05 8.14 -1.56
C SER A 122 -0.89 9.09 -1.76
N ILE A 123 0.15 8.69 -2.48
CA ILE A 123 1.34 9.51 -2.72
C ILE A 123 1.58 9.66 -4.22
N ASP A 124 1.62 10.90 -4.69
CA ASP A 124 1.77 11.23 -6.10
C ASP A 124 3.16 10.86 -6.66
N GLY A 125 3.20 10.65 -7.98
CA GLY A 125 4.44 10.60 -8.74
C GLY A 125 5.00 11.98 -9.05
N GLY A 126 6.33 12.09 -9.15
CA GLY A 126 6.97 13.39 -9.35
C GLY A 126 8.50 13.43 -9.43
N GLY A 127 9.17 12.30 -9.68
CA GLY A 127 10.64 12.25 -9.78
C GLY A 127 11.33 12.77 -8.51
N VAL A 128 12.37 13.59 -8.62
CA VAL A 128 13.09 14.17 -7.47
C VAL A 128 12.20 14.94 -6.49
N ARG A 129 11.01 15.37 -6.93
CA ARG A 129 10.02 16.07 -6.10
C ARG A 129 9.32 15.17 -5.07
N GLY A 130 9.53 13.84 -5.14
CA GLY A 130 9.12 12.89 -4.10
C GLY A 130 9.71 13.17 -2.71
N VAL A 131 10.70 14.07 -2.60
CA VAL A 131 11.16 14.57 -1.30
C VAL A 131 10.10 15.42 -0.57
N ILE A 132 9.19 16.08 -1.30
CA ILE A 132 8.11 16.90 -0.71
C ILE A 132 7.17 16.06 0.17
N PRO A 133 6.55 14.97 -0.31
CA PRO A 133 5.69 14.13 0.54
C PRO A 133 6.47 13.52 1.71
N LEU A 134 7.76 13.19 1.56
CA LEU A 134 8.60 12.73 2.66
C LEU A 134 8.79 13.79 3.77
N VAL A 135 8.92 15.08 3.41
CA VAL A 135 8.99 16.17 4.38
C VAL A 135 7.67 16.33 5.14
N PHE A 136 6.52 16.23 4.46
CA PHE A 136 5.22 16.20 5.13
C PHE A 136 5.09 15.02 6.08
N LEU A 137 5.46 13.81 5.64
CA LEU A 137 5.43 12.61 6.49
C LEU A 137 6.36 12.74 7.69
N GLN A 138 7.57 13.29 7.52
CA GLN A 138 8.49 13.54 8.63
C GLN A 138 7.91 14.55 9.63
N HIS A 139 7.23 15.58 9.15
CA HIS A 139 6.57 16.54 10.04
C HIS A 139 5.42 15.88 10.82
N LEU A 140 4.53 15.13 10.15
CA LEU A 140 3.45 14.41 10.80
C LEU A 140 3.96 13.38 11.83
N ASP A 141 5.02 12.64 11.49
CA ASP A 141 5.68 11.67 12.38
C ASP A 141 6.20 12.35 13.66
N ARG A 142 6.81 13.54 13.54
CA ARG A 142 7.26 14.33 14.70
C ARG A 142 6.11 14.87 15.53
N THR A 143 5.05 15.34 14.89
CA THR A 143 3.86 15.86 15.57
C THR A 143 3.13 14.77 16.36
N LEU A 144 3.11 13.55 15.84
CA LEU A 144 2.47 12.39 16.46
C LEU A 144 3.39 11.61 17.41
N ALA A 145 4.69 11.90 17.42
CA ALA A 145 5.68 11.24 18.27
C ALA A 145 5.31 11.17 19.77
N PRO A 146 4.64 12.17 20.39
CA PRO A 146 4.19 12.07 21.78
C PRO A 146 3.21 10.91 22.06
N LEU A 147 2.51 10.41 21.04
CA LEU A 147 1.66 9.21 21.18
C LEU A 147 2.47 7.92 21.33
N GLY A 148 3.76 7.94 20.99
CA GLY A 148 4.60 6.74 21.00
C GLY A 148 4.30 5.75 19.85
N CYS A 149 3.59 6.18 18.82
CA CYS A 149 3.36 5.41 17.58
C CYS A 149 3.97 6.11 16.37
N ALA A 150 4.38 5.34 15.36
CA ALA A 150 4.98 5.89 14.15
C ALA A 150 3.90 6.26 13.12
N ILE A 151 4.19 7.23 12.25
CA ILE A 151 3.27 7.66 11.18
C ILE A 151 2.74 6.50 10.34
N LYS A 152 3.56 5.45 10.16
CA LYS A 152 3.22 4.25 9.40
C LYS A 152 2.09 3.41 10.01
N ASP A 153 1.85 3.52 11.32
CA ASP A 153 0.79 2.80 12.04
C ASP A 153 -0.59 3.48 11.88
N HIS A 154 -0.60 4.71 11.36
CA HIS A 154 -1.82 5.48 11.11
C HIS A 154 -2.56 5.09 9.81
N PHE A 155 -2.00 4.19 9.00
CA PHE A 155 -2.55 3.83 7.71
C PHE A 155 -2.74 2.32 7.55
N ASP A 156 -3.96 1.94 7.15
CA ASP A 156 -4.32 0.56 6.85
C ASP A 156 -3.99 0.22 5.39
N PHE A 157 -4.06 1.22 4.51
CA PHE A 157 -3.79 1.11 3.09
C PHE A 157 -2.94 2.27 2.56
N VAL A 158 -1.91 1.97 1.79
CA VAL A 158 -1.00 2.96 1.18
C VAL A 158 -0.83 2.65 -0.30
N CYS A 159 -1.06 3.64 -1.16
CA CYS A 159 -0.82 3.54 -2.59
C CYS A 159 0.11 4.65 -3.07
N GLY A 160 1.12 4.28 -3.86
CA GLY A 160 2.07 5.24 -4.42
C GLY A 160 2.28 5.06 -5.91
N THR A 161 2.51 6.16 -6.61
CA THR A 161 2.89 6.16 -8.03
C THR A 161 4.30 6.70 -8.19
N SER A 162 5.16 6.05 -8.97
CA SER A 162 6.50 6.54 -9.29
C SER A 162 7.30 6.87 -8.03
N ALA A 163 7.81 8.11 -7.91
CA ALA A 163 8.39 8.67 -6.69
C ALA A 163 7.59 8.33 -5.42
N GLY A 164 6.26 8.47 -5.43
CA GLY A 164 5.39 8.11 -4.33
C GLY A 164 5.33 6.61 -4.05
N GLY A 165 5.49 5.77 -5.08
CA GLY A 165 5.66 4.33 -4.96
C GLY A 165 6.95 3.96 -4.22
N LEU A 166 8.04 4.69 -4.46
CA LEU A 166 9.30 4.52 -3.72
C LEU A 166 9.15 4.89 -2.25
N VAL A 167 8.41 5.95 -1.95
CA VAL A 167 8.09 6.35 -0.57
C VAL A 167 7.23 5.28 0.11
N ALA A 168 6.19 4.78 -0.58
CA ALA A 168 5.33 3.72 -0.08
C ALA A 168 6.13 2.44 0.25
N ILE A 169 7.01 2.01 -0.67
CA ILE A 169 7.90 0.86 -0.46
C ILE A 169 8.85 1.12 0.71
N GLY A 170 9.56 2.24 0.73
CA GLY A 170 10.57 2.52 1.75
C GLY A 170 10.00 2.58 3.17
N MET A 171 8.99 3.42 3.37
CA MET A 171 8.43 3.67 4.70
C MET A 171 7.49 2.57 5.19
N PHE A 172 6.62 2.04 4.32
CA PHE A 172 5.53 1.16 4.73
C PHE A 172 5.79 -0.31 4.45
N LEU A 173 6.55 -0.65 3.40
CA LEU A 173 6.93 -2.05 3.14
C LEU A 173 8.24 -2.43 3.85
N LEU A 174 9.28 -1.62 3.68
CA LEU A 174 10.62 -1.85 4.23
C LEU A 174 10.82 -1.23 5.62
N GLN A 175 9.82 -0.49 6.12
CA GLN A 175 9.76 0.01 7.49
C GLN A 175 10.85 1.04 7.85
N TRP A 176 11.40 1.76 6.86
CA TRP A 176 12.37 2.83 7.09
C TRP A 176 11.73 3.99 7.87
N GLY A 177 12.52 4.64 8.73
CA GLY A 177 12.10 5.88 9.38
C GLY A 177 11.95 7.02 8.37
N ALA A 178 11.20 8.07 8.71
CA ALA A 178 10.99 9.20 7.80
C ALA A 178 12.32 9.90 7.42
N THR A 179 13.21 10.09 8.39
CA THR A 179 14.55 10.67 8.15
C THR A 179 15.42 9.77 7.27
N GLU A 180 15.48 8.47 7.59
CA GLU A 180 16.21 7.49 6.78
C GLU A 180 15.67 7.45 5.34
N SER A 181 14.35 7.53 5.18
CA SER A 181 13.71 7.54 3.86
C SER A 181 14.11 8.75 3.03
N ILE A 182 14.22 9.94 3.63
CA ILE A 182 14.73 11.15 2.96
C ILE A 182 16.18 10.94 2.50
N GLU A 183 17.05 10.47 3.39
CA GLU A 183 18.48 10.26 3.06
C GLU A 183 18.66 9.24 1.94
N ARG A 184 17.95 8.10 2.01
CA ARG A 184 17.97 7.07 0.96
C ARG A 184 17.41 7.60 -0.35
N TYR A 185 16.34 8.40 -0.30
CA TYR A 185 15.75 9.02 -1.48
C TYR A 185 16.72 9.97 -2.17
N GLU A 186 17.39 10.83 -1.40
CA GLU A 186 18.43 11.75 -1.87
C GLU A 186 19.60 10.98 -2.53
N GLN A 187 20.04 9.87 -1.93
CA GLN A 187 21.09 9.03 -2.49
C GLN A 187 20.67 8.36 -3.81
N VAL A 188 19.43 7.87 -3.92
CA VAL A 188 18.90 7.30 -5.16
C VAL A 188 18.81 8.38 -6.23
N ALA A 189 18.23 9.54 -5.91
CA ALA A 189 18.14 10.66 -6.85
C ALA A 189 19.52 11.11 -7.35
N ALA A 190 20.51 11.25 -6.46
CA ALA A 190 21.86 11.64 -6.82
C ALA A 190 22.56 10.60 -7.72
N LYS A 191 22.36 9.30 -7.48
CA LYS A 191 22.96 8.24 -8.33
C LYS A 191 22.25 8.13 -9.68
N THR A 192 20.93 8.20 -9.68
CA THR A 192 20.09 8.07 -10.88
C THR A 192 20.27 9.26 -11.82
N PHE A 193 20.27 10.48 -11.28
CA PHE A 193 20.28 11.71 -12.08
C PHE A 193 21.62 12.47 -12.07
N GLY A 194 22.57 12.11 -11.21
CA GLY A 194 23.86 12.82 -11.09
C GLY A 194 24.82 12.61 -12.25
N ARG A 195 24.64 11.56 -13.07
CA ARG A 195 25.44 11.31 -14.27
C ARG A 195 24.78 11.93 -15.52
N ARG A 196 24.74 13.25 -15.62
CA ARG A 196 24.54 13.88 -16.94
C ARG A 196 25.78 13.61 -17.79
N LYS A 197 25.64 12.85 -18.89
CA LYS A 197 26.64 12.91 -19.98
C LYS A 197 26.68 14.37 -20.46
N ALA A 198 27.85 14.98 -20.39
CA ALA A 198 28.07 16.40 -20.67
C ALA A 198 27.55 16.82 -22.06
N LEU A 199 27.03 18.05 -22.15
CA LEU A 199 26.89 18.88 -23.36
C LEU A 199 26.77 18.12 -24.70
N ILE A 200 25.70 17.34 -24.85
CA ILE A 200 25.32 16.77 -26.13
C ILE A 200 24.27 17.69 -26.77
N SER A 201 24.43 18.04 -28.04
CA SER A 201 23.45 18.89 -28.76
C SER A 201 22.04 18.29 -28.67
N ARG A 202 21.03 19.16 -28.62
CA ARG A 202 19.60 18.79 -28.46
C ARG A 202 19.12 17.81 -29.54
N THR A 203 19.72 17.86 -30.73
CA THR A 203 19.50 16.93 -31.85
C THR A 203 20.08 15.54 -31.58
N LEU A 204 21.30 15.45 -31.04
CA LEU A 204 21.92 14.17 -30.73
C LEU A 204 21.32 13.54 -29.46
N GLN A 205 20.79 14.32 -28.51
CA GLN A 205 19.95 13.80 -27.41
C GLN A 205 18.66 13.15 -27.91
N LEU A 206 18.02 13.71 -28.94
CA LEU A 206 16.83 13.10 -29.55
C LEU A 206 17.17 11.81 -30.31
N ILE A 207 18.33 11.76 -30.98
CA ILE A 207 18.81 10.54 -31.65
C ILE A 207 19.18 9.48 -30.62
N VAL A 208 19.87 9.82 -29.54
CA VAL A 208 20.20 8.90 -28.45
C VAL A 208 18.93 8.43 -27.74
N ALA A 209 17.96 9.31 -27.44
CA ALA A 209 16.69 8.88 -26.86
C ALA A 209 15.89 7.98 -27.82
N TYR A 210 15.99 8.18 -29.13
CA TYR A 210 15.35 7.35 -30.15
C TYR A 210 16.04 5.98 -30.31
N VAL A 211 17.37 5.90 -30.17
CA VAL A 211 18.16 4.68 -30.34
C VAL A 211 18.30 3.90 -29.02
N GLU A 212 18.49 4.60 -27.90
CA GLU A 212 18.61 4.05 -26.55
C GLU A 212 17.27 4.01 -25.79
N ASP A 213 16.13 4.37 -26.40
CA ASP A 213 14.76 4.27 -25.84
C ASP A 213 14.63 4.81 -24.39
N GLY A 214 15.33 5.91 -24.10
CA GLY A 214 15.39 6.53 -22.76
C GLY A 214 16.56 7.51 -22.63
N GLN A 215 16.47 8.47 -21.70
CA GLN A 215 17.56 9.43 -21.43
C GLN A 215 18.62 8.89 -20.46
N TYR A 216 18.24 7.89 -19.65
CA TYR A 216 19.07 7.31 -18.62
C TYR A 216 19.18 5.79 -18.79
N SER A 217 20.37 5.25 -18.52
CA SER A 217 20.61 3.81 -18.60
C SER A 217 19.79 3.07 -17.54
N LEU A 218 18.91 2.17 -17.99
CA LEU A 218 18.13 1.28 -17.13
C LEU A 218 19.02 0.52 -16.14
N ALA A 219 20.23 0.13 -16.54
CA ALA A 219 21.17 -0.61 -15.69
C ALA A 219 21.67 0.23 -14.49
N ALA A 220 21.96 1.53 -14.69
CA ALA A 220 22.41 2.41 -13.60
C ALA A 220 21.28 2.70 -12.59
N VAL A 221 20.05 2.77 -13.10
CA VAL A 221 18.82 2.99 -12.31
C VAL A 221 18.51 1.74 -11.50
N GLN A 222 18.49 0.58 -12.16
CA GLN A 222 18.35 -0.72 -11.51
C GLN A 222 19.45 -0.97 -10.50
N GLU A 223 20.71 -0.57 -10.76
CA GLU A 223 21.77 -0.67 -9.77
C GLU A 223 21.55 0.27 -8.58
N ALA A 224 21.13 1.51 -8.80
CA ALA A 224 20.83 2.46 -7.72
C ALA A 224 19.67 1.96 -6.84
N PHE A 225 18.60 1.48 -7.47
CA PHE A 225 17.46 0.89 -6.78
C PHE A 225 17.83 -0.43 -6.11
N ARG A 226 18.45 -1.37 -6.82
CA ARG A 226 18.92 -2.62 -6.23
C ARG A 226 19.93 -2.39 -5.12
N LYS A 227 20.77 -1.34 -5.13
CA LYS A 227 21.70 -1.07 -4.03
C LYS A 227 20.98 -0.52 -2.80
N THR A 228 20.02 0.39 -2.99
CA THR A 228 19.29 1.03 -1.88
C THR A 228 18.21 0.13 -1.30
N PHE A 229 17.54 -0.63 -2.15
CA PHE A 229 16.44 -1.54 -1.82
C PHE A 229 16.90 -3.01 -1.81
N ASN A 230 18.22 -3.30 -1.81
CA ASN A 230 18.86 -4.61 -2.08
C ASN A 230 18.28 -5.77 -1.27
N SER A 231 17.15 -6.25 -1.75
CA SER A 231 16.33 -7.15 -0.99
C SER A 231 15.83 -8.19 -1.96
N PRO A 232 16.18 -9.47 -1.74
CA PRO A 232 15.51 -10.58 -2.41
C PRO A 232 14.04 -10.69 -1.96
N LEU A 233 13.58 -9.78 -1.09
CA LEU A 233 12.19 -9.67 -0.70
C LEU A 233 11.32 -9.43 -1.93
N GLN A 234 10.30 -10.26 -2.01
CA GLN A 234 9.19 -10.11 -2.93
C GLN A 234 8.24 -9.04 -2.41
N MET A 235 7.42 -8.43 -3.27
CA MET A 235 6.38 -7.51 -2.81
C MET A 235 5.44 -8.20 -1.83
N PHE A 236 5.04 -9.45 -2.10
CA PHE A 236 4.29 -10.28 -1.16
C PHE A 236 5.24 -11.12 -0.31
N ASN A 237 5.60 -10.57 0.84
CA ASN A 237 6.54 -11.16 1.79
C ASN A 237 5.97 -11.09 3.22
N PRO A 238 6.60 -11.78 4.19
CA PRO A 238 6.28 -11.64 5.60
C PRO A 238 6.58 -10.22 6.09
N LEU A 239 5.54 -9.48 6.44
CA LEU A 239 5.66 -8.10 6.90
C LEU A 239 5.78 -8.02 8.41
N ARG A 240 6.39 -6.92 8.88
CA ARG A 240 6.42 -6.55 10.30
C ARG A 240 5.14 -5.87 10.77
N ASN A 241 4.36 -5.32 9.84
CA ASN A 241 3.08 -4.67 10.10
C ASN A 241 2.03 -5.12 9.07
N ASP A 242 0.77 -4.80 9.34
CA ASP A 242 -0.34 -5.28 8.51
C ASP A 242 -0.81 -4.28 7.45
N THR A 243 -0.09 -3.17 7.29
CA THR A 243 -0.38 -2.15 6.27
C THR A 243 -0.33 -2.75 4.88
N LYS A 244 -1.42 -2.58 4.14
CA LYS A 244 -1.52 -3.00 2.75
C LYS A 244 -0.90 -1.93 1.86
N VAL A 245 0.14 -2.29 1.12
CA VAL A 245 0.91 -1.41 0.25
C VAL A 245 0.68 -1.80 -1.20
N ALA A 246 0.32 -0.81 -2.02
CA ALA A 246 0.17 -0.91 -3.45
C ALA A 246 1.06 0.12 -4.16
N VAL A 247 1.62 -0.28 -5.30
CA VAL A 247 2.40 0.58 -6.17
C VAL A 247 1.84 0.49 -7.57
N THR A 248 1.55 1.63 -8.19
CA THR A 248 0.96 1.67 -9.53
C THR A 248 2.02 1.51 -10.62
N THR A 249 1.65 0.83 -11.70
CA THR A 249 2.41 0.70 -12.95
C THR A 249 1.46 0.69 -14.13
N THR A 250 2.01 0.78 -15.33
CA THR A 250 1.26 0.60 -16.58
C THR A 250 1.90 -0.55 -17.35
N ALA A 251 1.13 -1.56 -17.75
CA ALA A 251 1.66 -2.62 -18.60
C ALA A 251 1.85 -2.11 -20.04
N VAL A 252 2.93 -2.52 -20.70
CA VAL A 252 3.23 -2.07 -22.07
C VAL A 252 2.26 -2.68 -23.07
N ASP A 253 1.85 -3.92 -22.87
CA ASP A 253 1.10 -4.70 -23.85
C ASP A 253 -0.35 -4.21 -24.02
N ASP A 254 -1.05 -3.93 -22.92
CA ASP A 254 -2.46 -3.49 -22.91
C ASP A 254 -2.64 -2.01 -22.54
N SER A 255 -1.57 -1.33 -22.13
CA SER A 255 -1.60 0.05 -21.61
C SER A 255 -2.50 0.26 -20.40
N LEU A 256 -2.92 -0.80 -19.71
CA LEU A 256 -3.78 -0.72 -18.53
C LEU A 256 -2.96 -0.49 -17.26
N PRO A 257 -3.57 0.11 -16.22
CA PRO A 257 -2.98 0.15 -14.90
C PRO A 257 -2.85 -1.25 -14.29
N TRP A 258 -1.69 -1.54 -13.72
CA TRP A 258 -1.40 -2.75 -12.95
C TRP A 258 -0.78 -2.39 -11.61
N LEU A 259 -1.14 -3.12 -10.55
CA LEU A 259 -0.59 -2.87 -9.22
C LEU A 259 0.38 -3.97 -8.79
N PHE A 260 1.48 -3.53 -8.17
CA PHE A 260 2.33 -4.39 -7.37
C PHE A 260 1.98 -4.21 -5.91
N THR A 261 1.64 -5.31 -5.23
CA THR A 261 1.07 -5.26 -3.89
C THR A 261 1.75 -6.22 -2.93
N ASN A 262 1.66 -5.93 -1.63
CA ASN A 262 2.05 -6.85 -0.55
C ASN A 262 0.87 -7.68 0.01
N TYR A 263 -0.23 -7.72 -0.72
CA TYR A 263 -1.45 -8.44 -0.39
C TYR A 263 -2.04 -9.02 -1.68
N ASN A 264 -3.08 -9.84 -1.57
CA ASN A 264 -3.78 -10.35 -2.76
C ASN A 264 -5.09 -9.59 -3.02
N GLY A 265 -5.99 -9.49 -2.05
CA GLY A 265 -7.17 -8.63 -2.13
C GLY A 265 -8.23 -9.08 -3.13
N GLY A 266 -8.36 -10.39 -3.35
CA GLY A 266 -9.36 -10.94 -4.28
C GLY A 266 -8.99 -10.81 -5.76
N LYS A 267 -9.80 -11.43 -6.63
CA LYS A 267 -9.65 -11.29 -8.08
C LYS A 267 -10.44 -10.07 -8.54
N ARG A 268 -9.82 -9.22 -9.36
CA ARG A 268 -10.47 -8.02 -9.90
C ARG A 268 -11.41 -8.45 -11.04
N PRO A 269 -12.66 -7.95 -11.08
CA PRO A 269 -13.52 -8.09 -12.24
C PRO A 269 -12.86 -7.47 -13.48
N LYS A 270 -13.09 -8.03 -14.67
CA LYS A 270 -12.43 -7.57 -15.91
C LYS A 270 -12.80 -6.13 -16.30
N ASP A 271 -13.95 -5.66 -15.84
CA ASP A 271 -14.53 -4.35 -16.11
C ASP A 271 -14.05 -3.24 -15.16
N VAL A 272 -13.26 -3.57 -14.14
CA VAL A 272 -12.74 -2.55 -13.20
C VAL A 272 -11.65 -1.65 -13.81
N GLY A 273 -11.05 -2.07 -14.92
CA GLY A 273 -10.06 -1.28 -15.66
C GLY A 273 -8.64 -1.27 -15.08
N TYR A 274 -8.32 -2.17 -14.13
CA TYR A 274 -6.96 -2.44 -13.67
C TYR A 274 -6.87 -3.87 -13.09
N ASP A 275 -5.66 -4.39 -12.88
CA ASP A 275 -5.46 -5.67 -12.19
C ASP A 275 -4.21 -5.66 -11.29
N VAL A 276 -4.01 -6.73 -10.52
CA VAL A 276 -2.88 -6.91 -9.60
C VAL A 276 -1.98 -8.01 -10.11
N VAL A 277 -0.69 -7.72 -10.13
CA VAL A 277 0.32 -8.69 -10.55
C VAL A 277 0.64 -9.61 -9.37
N ARG A 278 0.39 -10.91 -9.56
CA ARG A 278 0.75 -11.94 -8.60
C ARG A 278 1.20 -13.22 -9.29
N ALA A 279 2.44 -13.61 -9.04
CA ALA A 279 2.93 -14.93 -9.44
C ALA A 279 2.29 -16.03 -8.60
N GLU A 280 2.22 -17.24 -9.14
CA GLU A 280 1.72 -18.40 -8.41
C GLU A 280 2.67 -18.83 -7.27
N LYS A 281 3.98 -18.74 -7.53
CA LYS A 281 5.06 -19.13 -6.61
C LYS A 281 5.90 -17.93 -6.22
N ALA A 282 6.34 -17.90 -4.96
CA ALA A 282 7.15 -16.83 -4.39
C ALA A 282 8.41 -16.49 -5.21
N GLN A 283 9.13 -17.49 -5.70
CA GLN A 283 10.37 -17.27 -6.45
C GLN A 283 10.18 -16.53 -7.79
N ASN A 284 8.97 -16.55 -8.33
CA ASN A 284 8.63 -15.92 -9.60
C ASN A 284 7.84 -14.63 -9.39
N ASP A 285 7.57 -14.26 -8.14
CA ASP A 285 6.87 -13.04 -7.80
C ASP A 285 7.77 -11.83 -8.06
N ILE A 286 7.16 -10.65 -8.04
CA ILE A 286 7.93 -9.43 -8.28
C ILE A 286 8.73 -9.03 -7.04
N THR A 287 10.02 -8.78 -7.24
CA THR A 287 10.90 -8.27 -6.17
C THR A 287 10.57 -6.82 -5.84
N VAL A 288 10.84 -6.42 -4.60
CA VAL A 288 10.68 -5.02 -4.17
C VAL A 288 11.51 -4.07 -5.05
N SER A 289 12.72 -4.50 -5.43
CA SER A 289 13.60 -3.71 -6.29
C SER A 289 13.04 -3.55 -7.71
N ASP A 290 12.48 -4.61 -8.30
CA ASP A 290 11.89 -4.53 -9.64
C ASP A 290 10.60 -3.71 -9.62
N ALA A 291 9.76 -3.85 -8.60
CA ALA A 291 8.56 -3.02 -8.43
C ALA A 291 8.91 -1.52 -8.35
N ALA A 292 9.95 -1.17 -7.58
CA ALA A 292 10.46 0.19 -7.46
C ALA A 292 10.96 0.75 -8.79
N CYS A 293 11.64 -0.07 -9.59
CA CYS A 293 12.13 0.34 -10.90
C CYS A 293 10.99 0.51 -11.91
N CYS A 294 10.06 -0.46 -12.01
CA CYS A 294 8.92 -0.41 -12.92
C CYS A 294 8.02 0.81 -12.65
N THR A 295 7.68 1.09 -11.40
CA THR A 295 6.83 2.26 -11.07
C THR A 295 7.49 3.58 -11.40
N SER A 296 8.83 3.64 -11.40
CA SER A 296 9.60 4.86 -11.66
C SER A 296 10.09 4.97 -13.10
N ALA A 297 9.75 3.99 -13.97
CA ALA A 297 10.23 3.91 -15.35
C ALA A 297 9.43 4.85 -16.27
N ALA A 298 9.53 6.15 -16.01
CA ALA A 298 8.79 7.18 -16.74
C ALA A 298 9.23 7.21 -18.20
N PRO A 299 8.29 7.12 -19.18
CA PRO A 299 8.63 7.29 -20.58
C PRO A 299 9.33 8.62 -20.82
N TRP A 300 10.22 8.64 -21.81
CA TRP A 300 11.21 9.69 -22.06
C TRP A 300 12.43 9.69 -21.13
N PHE A 301 12.30 9.22 -19.90
CA PHE A 301 13.42 9.16 -18.96
C PHE A 301 14.06 7.77 -18.95
N PHE A 302 13.25 6.72 -18.90
CA PHE A 302 13.69 5.34 -18.70
C PHE A 302 12.97 4.37 -19.64
N LYS A 303 13.65 3.26 -19.95
CA LYS A 303 13.04 2.11 -20.65
C LYS A 303 12.01 1.42 -19.77
N PRO A 304 10.94 0.86 -20.36
CA PRO A 304 10.10 -0.12 -19.69
C PRO A 304 10.94 -1.30 -19.19
N GLN A 305 10.49 -1.92 -18.10
CA GLN A 305 11.18 -3.02 -17.47
C GLN A 305 10.40 -4.33 -17.63
N ALA A 306 11.06 -5.32 -18.22
CA ALA A 306 10.60 -6.70 -18.26
C ALA A 306 10.83 -7.37 -16.90
N VAL A 307 9.79 -8.04 -16.37
CA VAL A 307 9.81 -8.74 -15.09
C VAL A 307 9.53 -10.22 -15.32
N GLY A 308 10.55 -10.95 -15.78
CA GLY A 308 10.47 -12.39 -16.02
C GLY A 308 9.26 -12.78 -16.87
N SER A 309 8.43 -13.69 -16.35
CA SER A 309 7.19 -14.13 -17.00
C SER A 309 5.95 -13.28 -16.68
N LEU A 310 6.08 -12.23 -15.87
CA LEU A 310 4.95 -11.40 -15.44
C LEU A 310 4.56 -10.37 -16.50
N GLY A 311 5.52 -9.93 -17.32
CA GLY A 311 5.29 -8.99 -18.41
C GLY A 311 6.27 -7.81 -18.37
N THR A 312 5.96 -6.78 -19.16
CA THR A 312 6.76 -5.56 -19.23
C THR A 312 5.95 -4.38 -18.71
N TYR A 313 6.53 -3.65 -17.77
CA TYR A 313 5.85 -2.57 -17.05
C TYR A 313 6.65 -1.27 -17.10
N GLN A 314 5.94 -0.16 -17.03
CA GLN A 314 6.46 1.21 -17.01
C GLN A 314 5.70 2.06 -15.98
N ASP A 315 6.08 3.33 -15.84
CA ASP A 315 5.59 4.21 -14.79
C ASP A 315 4.05 4.30 -14.73
N GLY A 316 3.51 4.20 -13.51
CA GLY A 316 2.08 4.27 -13.25
C GLY A 316 1.49 5.67 -13.49
N GLY A 317 2.33 6.70 -13.55
CA GLY A 317 1.98 8.09 -13.83
C GLY A 317 1.38 8.31 -15.20
N LEU A 318 1.59 7.38 -16.14
CA LEU A 318 0.91 7.38 -17.43
C LEU A 318 -0.61 7.33 -17.31
N GLN A 319 -1.12 6.63 -16.30
CA GLN A 319 -2.55 6.46 -16.05
C GLN A 319 -3.00 7.19 -14.77
N HIS A 320 -2.30 6.95 -13.66
CA HIS A 320 -2.71 7.41 -12.33
C HIS A 320 -1.54 8.05 -11.57
N ASN A 321 -1.09 9.24 -12.00
CA ASN A 321 -0.02 9.96 -11.29
C ASN A 321 -0.38 10.32 -9.84
N ASN A 322 -1.65 10.66 -9.59
CA ASN A 322 -2.23 10.65 -8.25
C ASN A 322 -3.04 9.35 -8.07
N PRO A 323 -2.62 8.43 -7.18
CA PRO A 323 -3.28 7.14 -7.01
C PRO A 323 -4.49 7.14 -6.06
N ALA A 324 -5.05 8.31 -5.68
CA ALA A 324 -6.18 8.39 -4.75
C ALA A 324 -7.42 7.61 -5.23
N SER A 325 -7.71 7.62 -6.54
CA SER A 325 -8.82 6.83 -7.11
C SER A 325 -8.57 5.33 -7.00
N ILE A 326 -7.35 4.88 -7.34
CA ILE A 326 -6.93 3.48 -7.18
C ILE A 326 -7.06 3.06 -5.72
N ALA A 327 -6.66 3.92 -4.77
CA ALA A 327 -6.80 3.63 -3.36
C ALA A 327 -8.26 3.45 -2.92
N GLN A 328 -9.16 4.30 -3.42
CA GLN A 328 -10.59 4.14 -3.16
C GLN A 328 -11.14 2.84 -3.76
N TRP A 329 -10.70 2.45 -4.96
CA TRP A 329 -11.15 1.21 -5.59
C TRP A 329 -10.64 -0.02 -4.85
N GLU A 330 -9.34 -0.06 -4.53
CA GLU A 330 -8.71 -1.17 -3.82
C GLU A 330 -9.28 -1.39 -2.41
N THR A 331 -9.61 -0.31 -1.69
CA THR A 331 -10.20 -0.46 -0.36
C THR A 331 -11.55 -1.16 -0.37
N ARG A 332 -12.34 -1.04 -1.46
CA ARG A 332 -13.61 -1.77 -1.64
C ARG A 332 -13.41 -3.26 -1.86
N PHE A 333 -12.32 -3.68 -2.49
CA PHE A 333 -12.00 -5.10 -2.65
C PHE A 333 -11.44 -5.71 -1.37
N LEU A 334 -10.61 -4.94 -0.65
CA LEU A 334 -9.97 -5.35 0.59
C LEU A 334 -10.95 -5.39 1.76
N TRP A 335 -11.88 -4.44 1.81
CA TRP A 335 -12.88 -4.32 2.87
C TRP A 335 -14.27 -4.03 2.28
N PRO A 336 -14.95 -5.02 1.67
CA PRO A 336 -16.22 -4.81 0.96
C PRO A 336 -17.38 -4.26 1.80
N ARG A 337 -17.29 -4.41 3.14
CA ARG A 337 -18.29 -3.89 4.09
C ARG A 337 -18.03 -2.43 4.50
N LYS A 338 -16.98 -1.79 3.95
CA LYS A 338 -16.55 -0.43 4.26
C LYS A 338 -16.69 0.42 3.00
N GLU A 339 -17.75 1.22 2.91
CA GLU A 339 -18.07 1.98 1.70
C GLU A 339 -17.10 3.14 1.44
N SER A 340 -16.65 3.79 2.51
CA SER A 340 -15.74 4.94 2.48
C SER A 340 -14.72 4.87 3.62
N PRO A 341 -13.54 5.48 3.43
CA PRO A 341 -12.57 5.60 4.51
C PRO A 341 -13.06 6.56 5.59
N ASP A 342 -12.60 6.34 6.82
CA ASP A 342 -12.75 7.32 7.91
C ASP A 342 -11.75 8.46 7.74
N PHE A 343 -10.60 8.17 7.14
CA PHE A 343 -9.55 9.14 6.88
C PHE A 343 -8.80 8.80 5.60
N ALA A 344 -8.63 9.79 4.72
CA ALA A 344 -7.83 9.66 3.51
C ALA A 344 -6.90 10.85 3.36
N LEU A 345 -5.59 10.58 3.26
CA LEU A 345 -4.57 11.60 3.01
C LEU A 345 -3.96 11.41 1.63
N SER A 346 -3.96 12.47 0.83
CA SER A 346 -3.23 12.53 -0.43
C SER A 346 -2.06 13.49 -0.31
N LEU A 347 -0.86 13.04 -0.67
CA LEU A 347 0.37 13.82 -0.62
C LEU A 347 0.90 14.10 -2.03
N GLY A 348 1.05 15.38 -2.35
CA GLY A 348 1.50 15.83 -3.65
C GLY A 348 3.00 16.08 -3.73
N THR A 349 3.51 16.06 -4.95
CA THR A 349 4.91 16.40 -5.26
C THR A 349 5.08 17.83 -5.80
N GLY A 350 4.14 18.71 -5.48
CA GLY A 350 4.09 20.10 -5.92
C GLY A 350 3.47 20.30 -7.32
N PHE A 351 2.95 21.50 -7.55
CA PHE A 351 2.32 21.90 -8.82
C PHE A 351 2.59 23.40 -9.13
N ALA A 352 2.57 23.78 -10.40
CA ALA A 352 2.58 25.19 -10.83
C ALA A 352 1.18 25.66 -11.28
N ALA A 353 0.85 26.93 -10.99
CA ALA A 353 -0.45 27.51 -11.37
C ALA A 353 -0.59 27.78 -12.88
N GLU A 354 0.51 28.03 -13.58
CA GLU A 354 0.51 28.26 -15.02
C GLU A 354 1.42 27.23 -15.69
N SER A 355 0.85 26.43 -16.58
CA SER A 355 1.67 25.70 -17.56
C SER A 355 2.35 26.76 -18.43
N ALA A 356 3.67 26.92 -18.31
CA ALA A 356 4.43 27.87 -19.11
C ALA A 356 3.94 27.88 -20.56
N SER A 357 3.31 28.97 -20.97
CA SER A 357 2.87 29.20 -22.34
C SER A 357 4.14 29.43 -23.17
N LEU A 358 4.67 28.36 -23.76
CA LEU A 358 5.62 28.50 -24.86
C LEU A 358 4.90 29.30 -25.95
N GLY A 359 5.34 30.54 -26.13
CA GLY A 359 4.70 31.54 -26.99
C GLY A 359 4.54 31.09 -28.44
N LEU A 360 3.55 31.71 -29.10
CA LEU A 360 3.26 31.94 -30.54
C LEU A 360 3.83 31.05 -31.68
N ALA A 361 4.45 29.90 -31.42
CA ALA A 361 4.87 28.95 -32.45
C ALA A 361 3.86 27.80 -32.53
N ILE A 362 3.44 27.44 -33.75
CA ILE A 362 2.59 26.26 -33.99
C ILE A 362 3.29 25.03 -33.37
N PRO A 363 2.75 24.44 -32.30
CA PRO A 363 3.45 23.39 -31.58
C PRO A 363 3.47 22.13 -32.47
N ARG A 364 4.66 21.62 -32.78
CA ARG A 364 4.86 20.37 -33.56
C ARG A 364 4.19 19.17 -32.87
N PHE A 365 3.86 18.12 -33.62
CA PHE A 365 3.14 16.95 -33.09
C PHE A 365 3.78 16.40 -31.80
N TYR A 366 5.09 16.19 -31.80
CA TYR A 366 5.84 15.63 -30.65
C TYR A 366 5.84 16.56 -29.43
N THR A 367 5.87 17.88 -29.61
CA THR A 367 5.82 18.82 -28.48
C THR A 367 4.42 18.89 -27.88
N ARG A 368 3.36 18.75 -28.71
CA ARG A 368 1.98 18.59 -28.22
C ARG A 368 1.80 17.29 -27.45
N LEU A 369 2.33 16.18 -27.97
CA LEU A 369 2.27 14.87 -27.30
C LEU A 369 2.99 14.90 -25.95
N PHE A 370 4.20 15.44 -25.91
CA PHE A 370 4.95 15.62 -24.67
C PHE A 370 4.23 16.53 -23.68
N LYS A 371 3.64 17.65 -24.15
CA LYS A 371 2.85 18.54 -23.29
C LYS A 371 1.61 17.83 -22.71
N SER A 372 0.92 17.03 -23.51
CA SER A 372 -0.22 16.22 -23.05
C SER A 372 0.21 15.19 -22.01
N PHE A 373 1.34 14.51 -22.24
CA PHE A 373 1.93 13.57 -21.30
C PHE A 373 2.27 14.24 -19.96
N MET A 374 2.97 15.38 -19.99
CA MET A 374 3.30 16.14 -18.76
C MET A 374 2.05 16.63 -18.02
N ARG A 375 0.96 16.94 -18.74
CA ARG A 375 -0.32 17.29 -18.11
C ARG A 375 -0.98 16.07 -17.42
N ASN A 376 -0.87 14.87 -17.98
CA ASN A 376 -1.34 13.65 -17.32
C ASN A 376 -0.57 13.36 -16.02
N LEU A 377 0.70 13.78 -15.96
CA LEU A 377 1.52 13.73 -14.74
C LEU A 377 1.18 14.83 -13.72
N ASN A 378 0.20 15.70 -13.96
CA ASN A 378 -0.23 16.68 -12.96
C ASN A 378 -1.12 16.00 -11.90
N GLY A 379 -0.52 15.72 -10.74
CA GLY A 379 -1.21 15.09 -9.62
C GLY A 379 -2.29 15.98 -8.96
N GLU A 380 -2.20 17.30 -9.09
CA GLU A 380 -3.20 18.24 -8.56
C GLU A 380 -4.46 18.26 -9.43
N ASP A 381 -4.32 18.29 -10.76
CA ASP A 381 -5.44 18.15 -11.69
C ASP A 381 -6.18 16.81 -11.47
N ALA A 382 -5.43 15.72 -11.26
CA ALA A 382 -5.99 14.41 -10.95
C ALA A 382 -6.71 14.38 -9.60
N TRP A 383 -6.13 15.02 -8.56
CA TRP A 383 -6.79 15.20 -7.26
C TRP A 383 -8.12 15.94 -7.38
N ILE A 384 -8.15 17.08 -8.08
CA ILE A 384 -9.36 17.89 -8.24
C ILE A 384 -10.48 17.09 -8.92
N ARG A 385 -10.15 16.32 -9.97
CA ARG A 385 -11.13 15.43 -10.62
C ARG A 385 -11.66 14.35 -9.66
N PHE A 386 -10.76 13.70 -8.94
CA PHE A 386 -11.12 12.69 -7.95
C PHE A 386 -12.01 13.26 -6.83
N TYR A 387 -11.58 14.35 -6.20
CA TYR A 387 -12.30 14.98 -5.09
C TYR A 387 -13.71 15.44 -5.50
N ASN A 388 -13.86 15.97 -6.71
CA ASN A 388 -15.17 16.37 -7.23
C ASN A 388 -16.08 15.17 -7.58
N SER A 389 -15.52 13.98 -7.81
CA SER A 389 -16.31 12.75 -8.00
C SER A 389 -16.85 12.16 -6.69
N LEU A 390 -16.35 12.61 -5.54
CA LEU A 390 -16.79 12.14 -4.23
C LEU A 390 -18.15 12.72 -3.84
N ASP A 391 -18.95 11.92 -3.14
CA ASP A 391 -20.16 12.38 -2.45
C ASP A 391 -19.80 13.52 -1.47
N PRO A 392 -20.48 14.68 -1.53
CA PRO A 392 -20.21 15.81 -0.67
C PRO A 392 -20.17 15.48 0.83
N ARG A 393 -20.94 14.49 1.30
CA ARG A 393 -21.01 14.07 2.70
C ARG A 393 -19.72 13.44 3.22
N VAL A 394 -18.94 12.80 2.33
CA VAL A 394 -17.69 12.12 2.72
C VAL A 394 -16.44 12.95 2.45
N ARG A 395 -16.55 14.01 1.64
CA ARG A 395 -15.43 14.90 1.28
C ARG A 395 -14.61 15.41 2.47
N PRO A 396 -15.19 15.76 3.64
CA PRO A 396 -14.41 16.22 4.80
C PRO A 396 -13.38 15.20 5.31
N ARG A 397 -13.53 13.91 4.97
CA ARG A 397 -12.60 12.83 5.35
C ARG A 397 -11.39 12.71 4.41
N TYR A 398 -11.38 13.47 3.31
CA TYR A 398 -10.35 13.44 2.28
C TYR A 398 -9.51 14.71 2.32
N HIS A 399 -8.24 14.54 2.68
CA HIS A 399 -7.29 15.62 2.88
C HIS A 399 -6.21 15.61 1.82
N ARG A 400 -5.73 16.80 1.46
CA ARG A 400 -4.65 16.99 0.49
C ARG A 400 -3.59 17.89 1.05
N LEU A 401 -2.35 17.41 1.09
CA LEU A 401 -1.18 18.24 1.37
C LEU A 401 -0.33 18.33 0.10
N ASN A 402 -0.16 19.54 -0.40
CA ASN A 402 0.61 19.80 -1.62
C ASN A 402 1.26 21.19 -1.55
N VAL A 403 2.22 21.42 -2.44
CA VAL A 403 3.00 22.65 -2.54
C VAL A 403 2.71 23.36 -3.86
N LYS A 404 2.37 24.65 -3.79
CA LYS A 404 2.26 25.50 -4.99
C LYS A 404 3.59 26.19 -5.26
N PHE A 405 4.18 25.96 -6.43
CA PHE A 405 5.38 26.68 -6.85
C PHE A 405 5.04 28.09 -7.36
N THR A 406 5.91 29.05 -7.05
CA THR A 406 5.78 30.45 -7.54
C THR A 406 6.22 30.62 -9.00
N GLY A 407 7.01 29.67 -9.51
CA GLY A 407 7.49 29.64 -10.89
C GLY A 407 7.21 28.29 -11.56
N PRO A 408 7.89 27.97 -12.69
CA PRO A 408 7.72 26.68 -13.34
C PRO A 408 8.14 25.53 -12.42
N GLU A 409 7.51 24.37 -12.61
CA GLU A 409 7.84 23.18 -11.85
C GLU A 409 9.30 22.77 -12.06
N PRO A 410 10.05 22.47 -10.99
CA PRO A 410 11.38 21.90 -11.12
C PRO A 410 11.34 20.60 -11.93
N SER A 411 12.36 20.38 -12.77
CA SER A 411 12.45 19.18 -13.59
C SER A 411 12.44 17.92 -12.72
N LEU A 412 11.79 16.87 -13.21
CA LEU A 412 11.63 15.58 -12.51
C LEU A 412 12.97 14.88 -12.21
N ASP A 413 14.04 15.26 -12.89
CA ASP A 413 15.38 14.68 -12.81
C ASP A 413 16.44 15.65 -12.25
N ASP A 414 16.07 16.85 -11.78
CA ASP A 414 17.05 17.81 -11.25
C ASP A 414 17.32 17.59 -9.76
N ALA A 415 18.17 16.61 -9.45
CA ALA A 415 18.53 16.27 -8.08
C ALA A 415 19.15 17.44 -7.29
N LYS A 416 19.68 18.48 -7.95
CA LYS A 416 20.23 19.67 -7.28
C LYS A 416 19.14 20.53 -6.64
N GLN A 417 17.88 20.38 -7.05
CA GLN A 417 16.75 21.14 -6.49
C GLN A 417 16.22 20.57 -5.18
N ILE A 418 16.64 19.37 -4.77
CA ILE A 418 16.12 18.69 -3.57
C ILE A 418 16.19 19.58 -2.31
N PRO A 419 17.32 20.25 -1.99
CA PRO A 419 17.36 21.15 -0.84
C PRO A 419 16.33 22.29 -0.91
N GLY A 420 16.13 22.86 -2.11
CA GLY A 420 15.12 23.89 -2.35
C GLY A 420 13.69 23.36 -2.19
N LEU A 421 13.40 22.17 -2.71
CA LEU A 421 12.11 21.50 -2.57
C LEU A 421 11.76 21.23 -1.10
N LYS A 422 12.72 20.79 -0.29
CA LYS A 422 12.54 20.62 1.17
C LYS A 422 12.21 21.94 1.84
N ALA A 423 12.94 23.02 1.50
CA ALA A 423 12.68 24.34 2.06
C ALA A 423 11.28 24.86 1.69
N VAL A 424 10.80 24.60 0.47
CA VAL A 424 9.44 25.00 0.07
C VAL A 424 8.39 24.20 0.85
N ALA A 425 8.57 22.89 1.03
CA ALA A 425 7.66 22.07 1.82
C ALA A 425 7.60 22.52 3.29
N LEU A 426 8.75 22.84 3.90
CA LEU A 426 8.81 23.38 5.26
C LEU A 426 8.10 24.73 5.38
N ARG A 427 8.31 25.66 4.43
CA ARG A 427 7.57 26.92 4.42
C ARG A 427 6.06 26.71 4.32
N LYS A 428 5.61 25.78 3.46
CA LYS A 428 4.19 25.46 3.34
C LYS A 428 3.62 24.91 4.64
N ILE A 429 4.38 24.10 5.37
CA ILE A 429 4.00 23.59 6.69
C ILE A 429 3.82 24.75 7.69
N ASP A 430 4.74 25.72 7.68
CA ASP A 430 4.66 26.88 8.57
C ASP A 430 3.53 27.85 8.22
N GLU A 431 3.23 28.01 6.92
CA GLU A 431 2.18 28.89 6.41
C GLU A 431 0.76 28.31 6.60
N ASP A 432 0.59 26.99 6.49
CA ASP A 432 -0.72 26.33 6.46
C ASP A 432 -0.98 25.44 7.70
N LYS A 433 -0.69 26.01 8.87
CA LYS A 433 -0.88 25.33 10.16
C LYS A 433 -2.32 24.88 10.37
N ILE A 434 -3.30 25.66 9.93
CA ILE A 434 -4.73 25.35 10.10
C ILE A 434 -5.09 24.03 9.39
N THR A 435 -4.68 23.89 8.12
CA THR A 435 -4.94 22.66 7.37
C THR A 435 -4.21 21.47 7.99
N LEU A 436 -2.96 21.66 8.42
CA LEU A 436 -2.19 20.60 9.07
C LEU A 436 -2.80 20.15 10.40
N THR A 437 -3.25 21.08 11.25
CA THR A 437 -3.97 20.77 12.48
C THR A 437 -5.23 19.96 12.17
N SER A 438 -6.03 20.39 11.19
CA SER A 438 -7.22 19.63 10.78
C SER A 438 -6.91 18.21 10.30
N VAL A 439 -5.79 18.02 9.58
CA VAL A 439 -5.32 16.69 9.17
C VAL A 439 -4.95 15.84 10.39
N VAL A 440 -4.18 16.41 11.33
CA VAL A 440 -3.75 15.71 12.56
C VAL A 440 -4.97 15.34 13.41
N ASP A 441 -5.92 16.26 13.60
CA ASP A 441 -7.15 16.01 14.36
C ASP A 441 -7.97 14.87 13.73
N SER A 442 -8.09 14.87 12.40
CA SER A 442 -8.79 13.81 11.67
C SER A 442 -8.06 12.46 11.76
N MET A 443 -6.71 12.48 11.75
CA MET A 443 -5.91 11.29 12.01
C MET A 443 -6.15 10.75 13.42
N LEU A 444 -6.15 11.61 14.43
CA LEU A 444 -6.40 11.24 15.83
C LEU A 444 -7.80 10.67 16.01
N ALA A 445 -8.82 11.34 15.48
CA ALA A 445 -10.21 10.89 15.53
C ALA A 445 -10.37 9.50 14.89
N SER A 446 -9.72 9.25 13.76
CA SER A 446 -9.77 7.95 13.05
C SER A 446 -9.13 6.78 13.83
N MET A 447 -8.41 7.05 14.93
CA MET A 447 -7.87 6.00 15.80
C MET A 447 -8.96 5.33 16.64
N PHE A 448 -10.09 6.00 16.86
CA PHE A 448 -11.14 5.48 17.70
C PHE A 448 -12.22 4.75 16.90
N TYR A 449 -12.84 3.76 17.52
CA TYR A 449 -14.00 3.06 16.97
C TYR A 449 -14.91 2.60 18.10
N PHE A 450 -16.19 2.48 17.81
CA PHE A 450 -17.20 2.00 18.75
C PHE A 450 -17.46 0.50 18.54
N GLU A 451 -17.35 -0.31 19.59
CA GLU A 451 -17.68 -1.74 19.57
C GLU A 451 -18.91 -1.99 20.44
N LEU A 452 -19.93 -2.63 19.87
CA LEU A 452 -21.17 -2.97 20.55
C LEU A 452 -20.93 -4.15 21.53
N ASP A 453 -21.43 -4.01 22.75
CA ASP A 453 -21.45 -5.09 23.74
C ASP A 453 -22.58 -6.10 23.47
N ALA A 454 -23.68 -5.61 22.90
CA ALA A 454 -24.86 -6.39 22.59
C ALA A 454 -25.50 -5.92 21.29
N MET A 455 -26.38 -6.75 20.73
CA MET A 455 -27.20 -6.35 19.58
C MET A 455 -28.02 -5.10 19.93
N PRO A 456 -28.11 -4.10 19.02
CA PRO A 456 -28.90 -2.91 19.26
C PRO A 456 -30.36 -3.25 19.56
N ILE A 457 -30.95 -2.56 20.53
CA ILE A 457 -32.35 -2.75 20.95
C ILE A 457 -33.18 -1.68 20.28
N LEU A 458 -34.26 -2.07 19.58
CA LEU A 458 -35.20 -1.11 19.01
C LEU A 458 -35.90 -0.35 20.15
N ASP A 459 -35.80 0.98 20.14
CA ASP A 459 -36.40 1.87 21.13
C ASP A 459 -37.07 3.05 20.41
N GLY A 460 -38.40 2.99 20.28
CA GLY A 460 -39.17 3.92 19.45
C GLY A 460 -38.81 3.84 17.97
N ASP A 461 -38.46 4.99 17.38
CA ASP A 461 -38.00 5.12 15.98
C ASP A 461 -36.47 4.95 15.82
N GLY A 462 -35.76 4.61 16.91
CA GLY A 462 -34.30 4.50 16.95
C GLY A 462 -33.81 3.17 17.51
N TYR A 463 -32.48 3.06 17.64
CA TYR A 463 -31.83 1.93 18.29
C TYR A 463 -31.03 2.40 19.50
N LEU A 464 -31.25 1.75 20.65
CA LEU A 464 -30.40 1.86 21.82
C LEU A 464 -29.19 0.95 21.65
N CYS A 465 -28.00 1.54 21.66
CA CYS A 465 -26.72 0.85 21.52
C CYS A 465 -25.91 0.98 22.82
N LEU A 466 -25.42 -0.16 23.34
CA LEU A 466 -24.49 -0.21 24.46
C LEU A 466 -23.15 -0.76 23.97
N GLY A 467 -22.05 -0.15 24.39
CA GLY A 467 -20.73 -0.54 23.92
C GLY A 467 -19.61 0.34 24.45
N TYR A 468 -18.40 0.12 23.92
CA TYR A 468 -17.18 0.81 24.32
C TYR A 468 -16.52 1.51 23.13
N ILE A 469 -15.91 2.66 23.41
CA ILE A 469 -14.98 3.32 22.47
C ILE A 469 -13.60 2.75 22.72
N HIS A 470 -13.00 2.19 21.67
CA HIS A 470 -11.67 1.61 21.70
C HIS A 470 -10.71 2.41 20.82
N CYS A 471 -9.44 2.48 21.24
CA CYS A 471 -8.34 2.90 20.37
C CYS A 471 -7.86 1.69 19.56
N ARG A 472 -7.65 1.88 18.25
CA ARG A 472 -7.13 0.83 17.36
C ARG A 472 -5.62 0.64 17.45
N LEU A 473 -4.89 1.63 17.99
CA LEU A 473 -3.45 1.58 18.18
C LEU A 473 -3.12 1.23 19.63
N ASP A 474 -2.16 0.33 19.82
CA ASP A 474 -1.63 -0.01 21.14
C ASP A 474 -0.63 1.06 21.57
N LEU A 475 -1.16 2.14 22.14
CA LEU A 475 -0.35 3.27 22.58
C LEU A 475 0.32 2.93 23.93
N PRO A 476 1.60 3.28 24.12
CA PRO A 476 2.23 3.19 25.43
C PRO A 476 1.51 4.09 26.45
N VAL A 477 1.76 3.85 27.74
CA VAL A 477 1.09 4.57 28.85
C VAL A 477 1.27 6.08 28.74
N GLU A 478 2.46 6.53 28.33
CA GLU A 478 2.78 7.93 28.11
C GLU A 478 1.95 8.52 26.95
N GLY A 479 1.79 7.76 25.87
CA GLY A 479 0.99 8.13 24.71
C GLY A 479 -0.50 8.22 25.03
N LEU A 480 -1.03 7.27 25.81
CA LEU A 480 -2.40 7.31 26.32
C LEU A 480 -2.62 8.53 27.21
N ARG A 481 -1.67 8.84 28.09
CA ARG A 481 -1.77 10.03 28.96
C ARG A 481 -1.73 11.32 28.15
N TYR A 482 -0.85 11.40 27.15
CA TYR A 482 -0.80 12.54 26.24
C TYR A 482 -2.14 12.74 25.52
N LEU A 483 -2.70 11.67 24.94
CA LEU A 483 -3.99 11.69 24.27
C LEU A 483 -5.13 12.07 25.21
N TYR A 484 -5.14 11.53 26.43
CA TYR A 484 -6.12 11.87 27.45
C TYR A 484 -6.08 13.36 27.83
N ASN A 485 -4.88 13.92 28.04
CA ASN A 485 -4.72 15.34 28.34
C ASN A 485 -5.19 16.23 27.19
N GLN A 486 -4.88 15.86 25.93
CA GLN A 486 -5.38 16.58 24.76
C GLN A 486 -6.92 16.55 24.69
N LEU A 487 -7.54 15.41 24.97
CA LEU A 487 -9.00 15.27 25.00
C LEU A 487 -9.66 16.04 26.15
N LEU A 488 -8.95 16.28 27.26
CA LEU A 488 -9.43 17.12 28.37
C LEU A 488 -9.32 18.61 28.07
N GLU A 489 -8.25 19.03 27.42
CA GLU A 489 -7.96 20.43 27.10
C GLU A 489 -8.78 20.94 25.90
N THR A 490 -9.30 20.04 25.08
CA THR A 490 -10.09 20.34 23.87
C THR A 490 -11.53 19.89 24.01
N SER A 491 -12.49 20.59 23.39
CA SER A 491 -13.87 20.13 23.31
C SER A 491 -14.01 19.03 22.27
N SER A 492 -13.83 17.79 22.70
CA SER A 492 -13.96 16.59 21.85
C SER A 492 -15.34 15.95 22.00
N TRP A 493 -15.94 15.55 20.88
CA TRP A 493 -17.25 14.87 20.85
C TRP A 493 -17.16 13.63 19.96
N PHE A 494 -17.62 12.48 20.46
CA PHE A 494 -17.83 11.31 19.62
C PHE A 494 -19.23 11.40 19.01
N LEU A 495 -19.31 11.58 17.69
CA LEU A 495 -20.57 11.44 16.94
C LEU A 495 -20.75 9.94 16.65
N ILE A 496 -21.64 9.30 17.41
CA ILE A 496 -21.96 7.88 17.29
C ILE A 496 -23.18 7.70 16.38
#